data_AF-A0AAD5ZA79-F1
#
_entry.id   AF-A0AAD5ZA79-F1
#
_cell.length_a   1.000
_cell.length_b   1.000
_cell.length_c   1.000
_cell.angle_alpha   90.00
_cell.angle_beta   90.00
_cell.angle_gamma   90.00
#
_symmetry.space_group_name_H-M   'P 1'
#
loop_
_entity.id
_entity.type
_entity.pdbx_description
1 polymer ?
#
loop_
_entity_poly.entity_id
_entity_poly.type
_entity_poly.pdbx_seq_one_letter_code
_entity_poly.pdbx_strand_id
1 'polypeptide(L)'
;MTKLSILALVAVLVLLMRPSNVQGMSCTAQEFTISGTVLCQDCTKDWNTFAFGALPIEGAKVDIVCPDKGGRPVYHYSDLTDKTGTFRVTVPYNYNGFTLDPLDAIVRLVSSPTDCNIMTNFNKGKDGVSPTTPTVCHPDIVEFGLGSFYFTIPQCSIPE
;
A
#
# COMPACT_ATOMS: atom_id res chain seq x y z
N MET A 1 -66.47 8.97 -10.29
CA MET A 1 -65.69 7.73 -9.99
C MET A 1 -65.05 7.32 -11.31
N THR A 2 -63.76 7.31 -11.62
CA THR A 2 -62.54 6.95 -10.86
C THR A 2 -61.32 7.26 -11.77
N LYS A 3 -61.13 8.52 -12.21
CA LYS A 3 -59.96 8.87 -13.06
C LYS A 3 -59.04 9.95 -12.49
N LEU A 4 -59.52 10.78 -11.56
CA LEU A 4 -58.69 11.83 -10.94
C LEU A 4 -57.81 11.32 -9.78
N SER A 5 -58.13 10.18 -9.15
CA SER A 5 -57.35 9.66 -8.02
C SER A 5 -56.08 8.91 -8.41
N ILE A 6 -56.01 8.33 -9.62
CA ILE A 6 -54.88 7.47 -10.00
C ILE A 6 -53.64 8.31 -10.40
N LEU A 7 -53.82 9.41 -11.14
CA LEU A 7 -52.69 10.27 -11.51
C LEU A 7 -52.06 10.98 -10.30
N ALA A 8 -52.86 11.38 -9.31
CA ALA A 8 -52.36 12.01 -8.10
C ALA A 8 -51.50 11.06 -7.25
N LEU A 9 -51.86 9.76 -7.20
CA LEU A 9 -51.11 8.74 -6.47
C LEU A 9 -49.78 8.39 -7.14
N VAL A 10 -49.71 8.37 -8.48
CA VAL A 10 -48.47 8.10 -9.23
C VAL A 10 -47.46 9.24 -9.08
N ALA A 11 -47.92 10.50 -9.09
CA ALA A 11 -47.04 11.65 -8.92
C ALA A 11 -46.37 11.68 -7.53
N VAL A 12 -47.10 11.33 -6.47
CA VAL A 12 -46.56 11.30 -5.09
C VAL A 12 -45.50 10.20 -4.93
N LEU A 13 -45.64 9.07 -5.62
CA LEU A 13 -44.68 7.96 -5.53
C LEU A 13 -43.33 8.29 -6.19
N VAL A 14 -43.33 9.08 -7.27
CA VAL A 14 -42.11 9.52 -7.96
C VAL A 14 -41.34 10.58 -7.16
N LEU A 15 -42.04 11.41 -6.38
CA LEU A 15 -41.44 12.43 -5.49
C LEU A 15 -40.72 11.84 -4.27
N LEU A 16 -40.97 10.57 -3.93
CA LEU A 16 -40.29 9.87 -2.82
C LEU A 16 -39.01 9.14 -3.25
N MET A 17 -38.80 8.96 -4.55
CA MET A 17 -37.54 8.45 -5.09
C MET A 17 -36.52 9.59 -5.19
N ARG A 18 -35.99 10.01 -4.04
CA ARG A 18 -34.79 10.85 -4.03
C ARG A 18 -33.65 10.00 -4.62
N PRO A 19 -32.95 10.45 -5.67
CA PRO A 19 -31.68 9.83 -6.00
C PRO A 19 -30.79 9.99 -4.77
N SER A 20 -30.45 8.88 -4.14
CA SER A 20 -29.38 8.86 -3.16
C SER A 20 -28.15 9.39 -3.91
N ASN A 21 -27.71 10.60 -3.57
CA ASN A 21 -26.39 11.04 -4.00
C ASN A 21 -25.44 9.98 -3.45
N VAL A 22 -24.91 9.13 -4.33
CA VAL A 22 -23.73 8.35 -4.01
C VAL A 22 -22.64 9.41 -3.84
N GLN A 23 -22.44 9.86 -2.61
CA GLN A 23 -21.23 10.59 -2.27
C GLN A 23 -20.11 9.61 -2.55
N GLY A 24 -19.49 9.75 -3.72
CA GLY A 24 -18.21 9.13 -3.99
C GLY A 24 -17.31 9.48 -2.82
N MET A 25 -16.82 8.46 -2.12
CA MET A 25 -15.95 8.64 -0.97
C MET A 25 -14.73 9.43 -1.43
N SER A 26 -14.66 10.71 -1.06
CA SER A 26 -13.53 11.56 -1.40
C SER A 26 -12.43 11.28 -0.37
N CYS A 27 -11.28 10.81 -0.84
CA CYS A 27 -10.10 10.67 0.01
C CYS A 27 -9.49 12.06 0.22
N THR A 28 -9.68 12.67 1.39
CA THR A 28 -9.29 14.07 1.65
C THR A 28 -8.18 14.20 2.70
N ALA A 29 -7.49 13.11 2.99
CA ALA A 29 -6.42 13.09 3.99
C ALA A 29 -5.28 14.05 3.60
N GLN A 30 -4.63 14.65 4.60
CA GLN A 30 -3.48 15.55 4.41
C GLN A 30 -2.15 14.79 4.28
N GLU A 31 -2.16 13.51 4.61
CA GLU A 31 -1.04 12.59 4.55
C GLU A 31 -1.53 11.25 3.96
N PHE A 32 -0.60 10.47 3.44
CA PHE A 32 -0.85 9.11 2.99
C PHE A 32 0.09 8.15 3.71
N THR A 33 -0.38 6.94 3.93
CA THR A 33 0.41 5.87 4.53
C THR A 33 0.81 4.87 3.45
N ILE A 34 2.08 4.46 3.43
CA ILE A 34 2.53 3.30 2.67
C ILE A 34 2.87 2.19 3.66
N SER A 35 2.33 1.00 3.43
CA SER A 35 2.51 -0.16 4.29
C SER A 35 2.85 -1.41 3.49
N GLY A 36 3.46 -2.38 4.16
CA GLY A 36 3.79 -3.68 3.59
C GLY A 36 4.46 -4.55 4.63
N THR A 37 4.81 -5.77 4.24
CA THR A 37 5.52 -6.71 5.11
C THR A 37 6.84 -7.15 4.50
N VAL A 38 7.77 -7.55 5.34
CA VAL A 38 9.05 -8.15 4.94
C VAL A 38 9.17 -9.52 5.58
N LEU A 39 9.30 -10.53 4.73
CA LEU A 39 9.32 -11.92 5.11
C LEU A 39 10.62 -12.60 4.66
N CYS A 40 10.94 -13.73 5.28
CA CYS A 40 12.04 -14.60 4.91
C CYS A 40 11.55 -15.78 4.08
N GLN A 41 12.13 -15.99 2.90
CA GLN A 41 11.99 -17.21 2.10
C GLN A 41 13.15 -18.17 2.35
N ASP A 42 12.80 -19.38 2.78
CA ASP A 42 13.74 -20.48 3.01
C ASP A 42 13.42 -21.67 2.10
N CYS A 43 14.24 -21.84 1.05
CA CYS A 43 14.11 -22.92 0.07
C CYS A 43 14.56 -24.30 0.59
N THR A 44 15.14 -24.36 1.80
CA THR A 44 15.49 -25.66 2.43
C THR A 44 14.25 -26.35 3.02
N LYS A 45 13.14 -25.63 3.11
CA LYS A 45 11.85 -26.15 3.56
C LYS A 45 11.04 -26.68 2.38
N ASP A 46 9.96 -27.39 2.69
CA ASP A 46 9.03 -27.87 1.66
C ASP A 46 8.37 -26.69 0.91
N TRP A 47 7.86 -26.99 -0.29
CA TRP A 47 7.24 -25.98 -1.17
C TRP A 47 6.14 -25.17 -0.48
N ASN A 48 5.32 -25.77 0.39
CA ASN A 48 4.25 -25.01 1.06
C ASN A 48 4.82 -24.04 2.09
N THR A 49 5.85 -24.44 2.82
CA THR A 49 6.57 -23.54 3.74
C THR A 49 7.26 -22.41 2.99
N PHE A 50 7.86 -22.69 1.83
CA PHE A 50 8.45 -21.66 0.98
C PHE A 50 7.41 -20.69 0.40
N ALA A 51 6.27 -21.21 -0.08
CA ALA A 51 5.23 -20.42 -0.74
C ALA A 51 4.30 -19.67 0.23
N PHE A 52 3.98 -20.26 1.38
CA PHE A 52 2.95 -19.76 2.31
C PHE A 52 3.41 -19.66 3.77
N GLY A 53 4.53 -20.28 4.13
CA GLY A 53 5.08 -20.29 5.50
C GLY A 53 6.22 -19.29 5.73
N ALA A 54 6.37 -18.30 4.84
CA ALA A 54 7.42 -17.30 4.95
C ALA A 54 7.34 -16.55 6.29
N LEU A 55 8.46 -16.49 7.01
CA LEU A 55 8.50 -15.97 8.37
C LEU A 55 8.67 -14.44 8.37
N PRO A 56 7.91 -13.69 9.18
CA PRO A 56 8.15 -12.26 9.34
C PRO A 56 9.55 -11.95 9.85
N ILE A 57 10.15 -10.88 9.34
CA ILE A 57 11.45 -10.39 9.81
C ILE A 57 11.22 -9.11 10.60
N GLU A 58 11.41 -9.15 11.92
CA GLU A 58 11.46 -7.95 12.77
C GLU A 58 12.78 -7.20 12.53
N GLY A 59 12.71 -5.88 12.42
CA GLY A 59 13.87 -5.01 12.23
C GLY A 59 14.48 -5.01 10.82
N ALA A 60 13.79 -5.58 9.82
CA ALA A 60 14.18 -5.39 8.43
C ALA A 60 14.01 -3.93 8.04
N LYS A 61 14.99 -3.39 7.32
CA LYS A 61 15.01 -1.99 6.89
C LYS A 61 14.46 -1.85 5.48
N VAL A 62 13.53 -0.92 5.31
CA VAL A 62 13.00 -0.48 4.02
C VAL A 62 13.27 1.01 3.83
N ASP A 63 13.41 1.43 2.57
CA ASP A 63 13.54 2.83 2.18
C ASP A 63 12.33 3.25 1.36
N ILE A 64 11.83 4.44 1.66
CA ILE A 64 10.78 5.14 0.91
C ILE A 64 11.41 6.41 0.36
N VAL A 65 11.33 6.58 -0.96
CA VAL A 65 11.76 7.79 -1.66
C VAL A 65 10.58 8.36 -2.40
N CYS A 66 10.23 9.63 -2.15
CA CYS A 66 9.24 10.34 -2.96
C CYS A 66 9.94 11.43 -3.78
N PRO A 67 9.83 11.38 -5.12
CA PRO A 67 10.34 12.44 -5.97
C PRO A 67 9.39 13.63 -6.03
N ASP A 68 9.91 14.78 -6.49
CA ASP A 68 9.09 15.87 -6.99
C ASP A 68 8.55 15.54 -8.41
N LYS A 69 7.70 16.43 -8.96
CA LYS A 69 7.18 16.29 -10.33
C LYS A 69 8.27 16.25 -11.42
N GLY A 70 9.50 16.68 -11.11
CA GLY A 70 10.66 16.61 -12.00
C GLY A 70 11.48 15.34 -11.85
N GLY A 71 11.05 14.39 -11.01
CA GLY A 71 11.74 13.13 -10.75
C GLY A 71 12.90 13.23 -9.76
N ARG A 72 13.13 14.39 -9.12
CA ARG A 72 14.22 14.56 -8.14
C ARG A 72 13.75 14.04 -6.78
N PRO A 73 14.52 13.19 -6.09
CA PRO A 73 14.16 12.74 -4.74
C PRO A 73 14.14 13.94 -3.78
N VAL A 74 12.99 14.25 -3.20
CA VAL A 74 12.82 15.38 -2.26
C VAL A 74 12.41 14.94 -0.86
N TYR A 75 11.89 13.72 -0.73
CA TYR A 75 11.60 13.08 0.55
C TYR A 75 12.25 11.70 0.57
N HIS A 76 12.95 11.39 1.65
CA HIS A 76 13.55 10.08 1.91
C HIS A 76 13.34 9.73 3.37
N TYR A 77 12.86 8.52 3.61
CA TYR A 77 12.68 7.98 4.96
C TYR A 77 13.01 6.49 4.94
N SER A 78 13.63 6.01 6.00
CA SER A 78 13.82 4.58 6.23
C SER A 78 12.99 4.14 7.42
N ASP A 79 12.34 2.99 7.31
CA ASP A 79 11.60 2.39 8.41
C ASP A 79 12.16 1.01 8.76
N LEU A 80 11.88 0.58 9.99
CA LEU A 80 12.19 -0.78 10.46
C LEU A 80 10.88 -1.53 10.69
N THR A 81 10.82 -2.76 10.20
CA THR A 81 9.65 -3.61 10.41
C THR A 81 9.46 -3.99 11.87
N ASP A 82 8.21 -4.09 12.29
CA ASP A 82 7.82 -4.54 13.62
C ASP A 82 7.90 -6.08 13.78
N LYS A 83 7.42 -6.60 14.91
CA LYS A 83 7.37 -8.04 15.24
C LYS A 83 6.59 -8.89 14.24
N THR A 84 5.67 -8.28 13.49
CA THR A 84 4.88 -8.94 12.46
C THR A 84 5.52 -8.80 11.09
N GLY A 85 6.73 -8.25 11.01
CA GLY A 85 7.42 -7.95 9.77
C GLY A 85 6.82 -6.77 9.02
N THR A 86 5.96 -5.98 9.66
CA THR A 86 5.23 -4.89 9.00
C THR A 86 5.99 -3.58 9.10
N PHE A 87 6.11 -2.85 8.00
CA PHE A 87 6.50 -1.44 8.01
C PHE A 87 5.27 -0.57 7.71
N ARG A 88 5.24 0.64 8.26
CA ARG A 88 4.13 1.58 8.06
C ARG A 88 4.63 3.01 8.14
N VAL A 89 4.69 3.68 7.00
CA VAL A 89 5.28 5.02 6.88
C VAL A 89 4.21 6.01 6.44
N THR A 90 4.00 7.04 7.26
CA THR A 90 3.12 8.16 6.95
C THR A 90 3.93 9.29 6.32
N VAL A 91 3.50 9.74 5.15
CA VAL A 91 4.15 10.77 4.34
C VAL A 91 3.15 11.90 4.08
N PRO A 92 3.52 13.17 4.28
CA PRO A 92 2.64 14.28 3.98
C PRO A 92 2.50 14.49 2.47
N TYR A 93 1.32 14.90 1.98
CA TYR A 93 1.15 15.27 0.58
C TYR A 93 1.95 16.53 0.20
N ASN A 94 2.30 17.37 1.17
CA ASN A 94 3.12 18.56 0.96
C ASN A 94 4.33 18.54 1.90
N TYR A 95 5.54 18.60 1.33
CA TYR A 95 6.79 18.56 2.07
C TYR A 95 7.75 19.62 1.52
N ASN A 96 8.19 20.56 2.36
CA ASN A 96 9.15 21.62 2.01
C ASN A 96 8.83 22.39 0.70
N GLY A 97 7.53 22.65 0.45
CA GLY A 97 7.07 23.34 -0.75
C GLY A 97 6.92 22.48 -2.00
N PHE A 98 7.19 21.17 -1.90
CA PHE A 98 6.90 20.19 -2.94
C PHE A 98 5.58 19.46 -2.65
N THR A 99 4.79 19.20 -3.69
CA THR A 99 3.65 18.27 -3.62
C THR A 99 4.15 16.87 -3.98
N LEU A 100 3.98 15.93 -3.06
CA LEU A 100 4.35 14.53 -3.23
C LEU A 100 3.16 13.73 -3.75
N ASP A 101 3.39 12.88 -4.74
CA ASP A 101 2.39 11.92 -5.23
C ASP A 101 2.71 10.52 -4.67
N PRO A 102 1.80 9.86 -3.96
CA PRO A 102 1.99 8.48 -3.51
C PRO A 102 2.35 7.53 -4.66
N LEU A 103 1.84 7.76 -5.86
CA LEU A 103 2.05 6.89 -7.02
C LEU A 103 3.45 7.02 -7.62
N ASP A 104 4.15 8.12 -7.33
CA ASP A 104 5.54 8.32 -7.74
C ASP A 104 6.53 7.87 -6.67
N ALA A 105 6.05 7.54 -5.46
CA ALA A 105 6.90 7.03 -4.40
C ALA A 105 7.53 5.69 -4.81
N ILE A 106 8.73 5.41 -4.33
CA ILE A 106 9.44 4.14 -4.56
C ILE A 106 9.79 3.56 -3.20
N VAL A 107 9.37 2.33 -2.95
CA VAL A 107 9.69 1.57 -1.75
C VAL A 107 10.55 0.37 -2.10
N ARG A 108 11.67 0.19 -1.39
CA ARG A 108 12.60 -0.92 -1.62
C ARG A 108 13.20 -1.47 -0.33
N LEU A 109 13.65 -2.71 -0.39
CA LEU A 109 14.44 -3.35 0.66
C LEU A 109 15.81 -2.69 0.79
N VAL A 110 16.34 -2.67 2.02
CA VAL A 110 17.68 -2.14 2.32
C VAL A 110 18.54 -3.16 3.04
N SER A 111 18.03 -3.75 4.12
CA SER A 111 18.79 -4.73 4.90
C SER A 111 17.90 -5.58 5.78
N SER A 112 18.40 -6.75 6.17
CA SER A 112 17.79 -7.63 7.18
C SER A 112 18.76 -7.83 8.34
N PRO A 113 18.28 -7.86 9.59
CA PRO A 113 19.12 -8.09 10.77
C PRO A 113 19.38 -9.59 11.04
N THR A 114 18.87 -10.48 10.20
CA THR A 114 18.95 -11.95 10.38
C THR A 114 19.86 -12.59 9.33
N ASP A 115 20.08 -13.91 9.42
CA ASP A 115 20.78 -14.69 8.38
C ASP A 115 19.99 -14.76 7.06
N CYS A 116 18.73 -14.35 7.05
CA CYS A 116 17.90 -14.19 5.87
C CYS A 116 18.05 -12.77 5.33
N ASN A 117 19.16 -12.51 4.64
CA ASN A 117 19.61 -11.16 4.29
C ASN A 117 19.98 -10.95 2.82
N ILE A 118 19.74 -11.92 1.95
CA ILE A 118 19.87 -11.73 0.51
C ILE A 118 18.57 -11.14 -0.04
N MET A 119 18.63 -9.92 -0.57
CA MET A 119 17.45 -9.28 -1.18
C MET A 119 16.99 -10.08 -2.39
N THR A 120 15.69 -10.36 -2.44
CA THR A 120 15.05 -10.90 -3.64
C THR A 120 14.32 -9.79 -4.39
N ASN A 121 14.03 -10.02 -5.67
CA ASN A 121 13.17 -9.12 -6.43
C ASN A 121 11.70 -9.56 -6.47
N PHE A 122 11.28 -10.46 -5.57
CA PHE A 122 9.87 -10.76 -5.41
C PHE A 122 9.11 -9.49 -5.01
N ASN A 123 7.99 -9.25 -5.70
CA ASN A 123 7.22 -8.02 -5.56
C ASN A 123 8.07 -6.74 -5.75
N LYS A 124 9.13 -6.83 -6.56
CA LYS A 124 10.12 -5.78 -6.80
C LYS A 124 10.83 -5.26 -5.54
N GLY A 125 11.01 -6.09 -4.51
CA GLY A 125 11.66 -5.67 -3.26
C GLY A 125 13.07 -5.10 -3.46
N LYS A 126 13.90 -5.70 -4.34
CA LYS A 126 15.27 -5.26 -4.64
C LYS A 126 15.29 -3.98 -5.50
N ASP A 127 14.50 -3.95 -6.57
CA ASP A 127 14.51 -2.83 -7.54
C ASP A 127 13.70 -1.62 -7.07
N GLY A 128 12.69 -1.88 -6.23
CA GLY A 128 11.71 -0.92 -5.75
C GLY A 128 10.36 -1.02 -6.46
N VAL A 129 9.30 -0.71 -5.71
CA VAL A 129 7.91 -0.68 -6.22
C VAL A 129 7.24 0.64 -5.88
N SER A 130 6.40 1.11 -6.80
CA SER A 130 5.53 2.26 -6.57
C SER A 130 4.11 1.80 -6.23
N PRO A 131 3.43 2.48 -5.28
CA PRO A 131 2.01 2.32 -5.07
C PRO A 131 1.19 2.49 -6.36
N THR A 132 0.08 1.77 -6.47
CA THR A 132 -0.81 1.84 -7.65
C THR A 132 -2.18 2.41 -7.30
N THR A 133 -2.84 1.84 -6.30
CA THR A 133 -4.15 2.27 -5.84
C THR A 133 -4.22 2.20 -4.32
N PRO A 134 -4.97 3.12 -3.67
CA PRO A 134 -5.15 3.05 -2.23
C PRO A 134 -5.92 1.77 -1.86
N THR A 135 -5.42 1.05 -0.86
CA THR A 135 -6.10 -0.09 -0.23
C THR A 135 -7.14 0.37 0.79
N VAL A 136 -6.93 1.55 1.38
CA VAL A 136 -7.89 2.24 2.24
C VAL A 136 -8.02 3.68 1.78
N CYS A 137 -9.25 4.14 1.63
CA CYS A 137 -9.58 5.54 1.37
C CYS A 137 -10.75 5.93 2.27
N HIS A 138 -10.50 6.84 3.21
CA HIS A 138 -11.48 7.48 4.06
C HIS A 138 -11.14 8.98 4.17
N PRO A 139 -12.05 9.84 4.64
CA PRO A 139 -11.80 11.30 4.68
C PRO A 139 -10.48 11.70 5.34
N ASP A 140 -10.06 10.96 6.37
CA ASP A 140 -8.85 11.25 7.16
C ASP A 140 -7.71 10.23 6.95
N ILE A 141 -7.94 9.16 6.19
CA ILE A 141 -7.00 8.05 6.04
C ILE A 141 -6.88 7.66 4.57
N VAL A 142 -5.66 7.73 4.04
CA VAL A 142 -5.32 7.12 2.76
C VAL A 142 -4.16 6.17 2.99
N GLU A 143 -4.33 4.91 2.62
CA GLU A 143 -3.30 3.88 2.76
C GLU A 143 -3.07 3.16 1.44
N PHE A 144 -1.80 2.91 1.14
CA PHE A 144 -1.33 2.11 0.03
C PHE A 144 -0.59 0.89 0.56
N GLY A 145 -1.24 -0.27 0.52
CA GLY A 145 -0.62 -1.55 0.85
C GLY A 145 0.15 -2.12 -0.34
N LEU A 146 1.45 -2.37 -0.16
CA LEU A 146 2.34 -2.90 -1.20
C LEU A 146 2.41 -4.43 -1.22
N GLY A 147 1.86 -5.11 -0.21
CA GLY A 147 2.02 -6.54 -0.02
C GLY A 147 3.38 -6.90 0.61
N SER A 148 3.85 -8.12 0.34
CA SER A 148 5.05 -8.67 0.97
C SER A 148 6.29 -8.49 0.09
N PHE A 149 7.40 -8.11 0.72
CA PHE A 149 8.76 -8.22 0.18
C PHE A 149 9.49 -9.38 0.85
N TYR A 150 10.53 -9.87 0.18
CA TYR A 150 11.23 -11.07 0.62
C TYR A 150 12.74 -10.90 0.62
N PHE A 151 13.35 -11.24 1.74
CA PHE A 151 14.74 -11.68 1.79
C PHE A 151 14.79 -13.20 1.67
N THR A 152 15.94 -13.73 1.29
CA THR A 152 16.23 -15.16 1.33
C THR A 152 17.57 -15.44 2.00
N ILE A 153 17.79 -16.69 2.37
CA ILE A 153 19.06 -17.16 2.91
C ILE A 153 20.08 -17.38 1.77
N PRO A 154 21.39 -17.25 2.03
CA PRO A 154 22.42 -17.38 0.99
C PRO A 154 22.35 -18.67 0.16
N GLN A 155 21.97 -19.79 0.76
CA GLN A 155 21.87 -21.10 0.10
C GLN A 155 20.80 -21.14 -0.99
N CYS A 156 19.81 -20.24 -0.90
CA CYS A 156 18.71 -20.12 -1.84
C CYS A 156 18.95 -19.06 -2.91
N SER A 157 20.03 -18.29 -2.78
CA SER A 157 20.42 -17.32 -3.79
C SER A 157 20.88 -18.05 -5.05
N ILE A 158 20.25 -17.75 -6.18
CA ILE A 158 20.69 -18.21 -7.49
C ILE A 158 21.67 -17.16 -8.02
N PRO A 159 22.88 -17.53 -8.47
CA PRO A 159 23.81 -16.58 -9.07
C PRO A 159 23.19 -15.88 -10.29
N GLU A 160 23.33 -14.56 -10.36
CA GLU A 160 22.95 -13.74 -11.54
C GLU A 160 23.96 -13.89 -12.69
#